data_AF-T0PDT4-F1
#
_entry.id   AF-T0PDT4-F1
#
_cell.length_a   1.000
_cell.length_b   1.000
_cell.length_c   1.000
_cell.angle_alpha   90.00
_cell.angle_beta   90.00
_cell.angle_gamma   90.00
#
_symmetry.space_group_name_H-M   'P 1'
#
loop_
_entity.id
_entity.type
_entity.pdbx_description
1 polymer ?
#
loop_
_entity_poly.entity_id
_entity_poly.type
_entity_poly.pdbx_seq_one_letter_code
_entity_poly.pdbx_strand_id
1 'polypeptide(L)'
;MVDTNRYSVPVRYVDKKVNRRIIYGYKLEIYDLDQNLIKSYSVLDGRYGKYEDPVDYKAIASKVPRSIPEIRRVFESTFKHGSEF
;
A
#
# COMPACT_ATOMS: atom_id res chain seq x y z
N MET A 1 14.28 -6.08 -15.73
CA MET A 1 15.33 -6.23 -14.70
C MET A 1 14.69 -5.96 -13.35
N VAL A 2 14.61 -6.97 -12.48
CA VAL A 2 13.78 -6.91 -11.26
C VAL A 2 14.30 -5.91 -10.24
N ASP A 3 15.61 -5.70 -10.17
CA ASP A 3 16.25 -4.80 -9.18
C ASP A 3 15.89 -3.33 -9.37
N THR A 4 15.36 -2.94 -10.53
CA THR A 4 14.97 -1.56 -10.84
C THR A 4 13.49 -1.28 -10.54
N ASN A 5 12.68 -2.32 -10.38
CA ASN A 5 11.24 -2.20 -10.17
C ASN A 5 10.91 -2.08 -8.68
N ARG A 6 9.82 -1.38 -8.37
CA ARG A 6 9.30 -1.18 -7.02
C ARG A 6 8.04 -2.02 -6.84
N TYR A 7 7.95 -2.72 -5.72
CA TYR A 7 6.84 -3.58 -5.37
C TYR A 7 6.32 -3.17 -4.00
N SER A 8 5.01 -2.97 -3.86
CA SER A 8 4.41 -2.65 -2.57
C SER A 8 4.45 -3.88 -1.64
N VAL A 9 4.43 -3.60 -0.34
CA VAL A 9 4.28 -4.61 0.70
C VAL A 9 3.29 -4.08 1.74
N PRO A 10 2.56 -4.95 2.47
CA PRO A 10 1.60 -4.51 3.46
C PRO A 10 2.22 -3.56 4.49
N VAL A 11 1.47 -2.52 4.87
CA VAL A 11 1.96 -1.43 5.74
C VAL A 11 2.50 -1.90 7.10
N ARG A 12 2.10 -3.08 7.58
CA ARG A 12 2.66 -3.71 8.79
C ARG A 12 4.17 -4.03 8.71
N TYR A 13 4.75 -3.95 7.51
CA TYR A 13 6.18 -4.12 7.22
C TYR A 13 6.89 -2.80 6.90
N VAL A 14 6.23 -1.65 7.09
CA VAL A 14 6.93 -0.35 7.09
C VAL A 14 8.05 -0.40 8.11
N ASP A 15 9.22 0.12 7.71
CA ASP A 15 10.46 0.15 8.50
C ASP A 15 11.03 -1.23 8.87
N LYS A 16 10.49 -2.32 8.31
CA LYS A 16 11.02 -3.68 8.50
C LYS A 16 11.84 -4.11 7.30
N LYS A 17 12.91 -4.85 7.57
CA LYS A 17 13.66 -5.54 6.52
C LYS A 17 12.85 -6.72 5.99
N VAL A 18 12.85 -6.87 4.67
CA VAL A 18 12.21 -7.98 3.98
C VAL A 18 13.21 -8.57 2.99
N ASN A 19 13.10 -9.88 2.76
CA ASN A 19 13.91 -10.60 1.80
C ASN A 19 13.12 -10.78 0.50
N ARG A 20 13.81 -10.80 -0.64
CA ARG A 20 13.19 -11.08 -1.95
C ARG A 20 13.88 -12.26 -2.62
N ARG A 21 13.11 -13.10 -3.30
CA ARG A 21 13.62 -14.25 -4.07
C ARG A 21 12.91 -14.36 -5.40
N ILE A 22 13.66 -14.61 -6.46
CA ILE A 22 13.10 -14.94 -7.78
C ILE A 22 13.02 -16.46 -7.90
N ILE A 23 11.83 -16.95 -8.21
CA ILE A 23 11.50 -18.36 -8.36
C ILE A 23 11.23 -18.64 -9.83
N TYR A 24 11.93 -19.63 -10.39
CA TYR A 24 11.84 -20.08 -11.78
C TYR A 24 12.03 -18.97 -12.86
N GLY A 25 12.60 -17.82 -12.48
CA GLY A 25 12.83 -16.69 -13.39
C GLY A 25 11.62 -15.81 -13.68
N TYR A 26 10.40 -16.22 -13.31
CA TYR A 26 9.17 -15.49 -13.64
C TYR A 26 8.33 -15.06 -12.43
N LYS A 27 8.68 -15.48 -11.21
CA LYS A 27 7.93 -15.14 -10.00
C LYS A 27 8.84 -14.49 -8.98
N LEU A 28 8.45 -13.33 -8.46
CA LEU A 28 9.11 -12.64 -7.36
C LEU A 28 8.33 -12.91 -6.08
N GLU A 29 8.98 -13.45 -5.08
CA GLU A 29 8.41 -13.67 -3.77
C GLU A 29 9.13 -12.81 -2.73
N ILE A 30 8.35 -12.22 -1.82
CA ILE A 30 8.82 -11.34 -0.76
C ILE A 30 8.51 -12.03 0.56
N TYR A 31 9.51 -12.09 1.43
CA TYR A 31 9.50 -12.81 2.69
C TYR A 31 9.89 -11.88 3.84
N ASP A 32 9.43 -12.19 5.05
CA ASP A 32 9.99 -11.58 6.25
C ASP A 32 11.36 -12.20 6.61
N LEU A 33 11.92 -11.78 7.75
CA LEU A 33 13.20 -12.30 8.24
C LEU A 33 13.09 -13.76 8.72
N ASP A 34 11.89 -14.18 9.14
CA ASP A 34 11.57 -15.53 9.60
C ASP A 34 11.18 -16.47 8.43
N GLN A 35 11.37 -16.03 7.18
CA GLN A 35 11.04 -16.75 5.95
C GLN A 35 9.54 -17.01 5.72
N ASN A 36 8.65 -16.28 6.40
CA ASN A 36 7.23 -16.32 6.08
C ASN A 36 6.96 -15.52 4.81
N LEU A 37 6.16 -16.10 3.91
CA LEU A 37 5.77 -15.44 2.67
C LEU A 37 4.87 -14.24 2.97
N ILE A 38 5.31 -13.05 2.55
CA ILE A 38 4.55 -11.81 2.64
C ILE A 38 3.67 -11.66 1.41
N LYS A 39 4.27 -11.77 0.22
CA LYS A 39 3.59 -11.50 -1.05
C LYS A 39 4.33 -12.10 -2.24
N SER A 40 3.61 -12.31 -3.34
CA SER A 40 4.18 -12.75 -4.60
C SER A 40 3.72 -11.90 -5.77
N TYR A 41 4.63 -11.63 -6.69
CA TYR A 41 4.40 -10.90 -7.94
C TYR A 41 4.86 -11.73 -9.12
N SER A 42 4.19 -11.60 -10.26
CA SER A 42 4.76 -12.04 -11.53
C SER A 42 5.88 -11.08 -11.92
N VAL A 43 7.03 -11.62 -12.29
CA VAL A 43 8.14 -10.84 -12.86
C VAL A 43 7.68 -10.36 -14.23
N LEU A 44 7.50 -9.05 -14.34
CA LEU A 44 7.16 -8.38 -15.58
C LEU A 44 8.42 -7.83 -16.23
N ASP A 45 8.49 -7.95 -17.55
CA ASP A 45 9.58 -7.36 -18.32
C ASP A 45 9.46 -5.84 -18.32
N GLY A 46 10.58 -5.17 -18.03
CA GLY A 46 10.62 -3.71 -17.86
C GLY A 46 11.65 -3.23 -16.85
N ARG A 47 11.74 -1.90 -16.72
CA ARG A 47 12.57 -1.18 -15.74
C ARG A 47 11.74 -0.03 -15.16
N TYR A 48 12.02 0.33 -13.90
CA TYR A 48 11.37 1.44 -13.20
C TYR A 48 9.85 1.29 -13.02
N GLY A 49 9.32 0.07 -13.15
CA GLY A 49 7.91 -0.22 -12.90
C GLY A 49 7.56 -0.05 -11.43
N LYS A 50 6.34 0.42 -11.15
CA LYS A 50 5.79 0.56 -9.80
C LYS A 50 4.55 -0.32 -9.68
N TYR A 51 4.64 -1.36 -8.87
CA TYR A 51 3.57 -2.35 -8.69
C TYR A 51 2.97 -2.19 -7.30
N GLU A 52 1.84 -1.53 -7.24
CA GLU A 52 1.15 -1.20 -5.99
C GLU A 52 -0.18 -1.94 -5.89
N ASP A 53 -0.44 -2.48 -4.71
CA ASP A 53 -1.72 -3.06 -4.36
C ASP A 53 -2.41 -2.17 -3.31
N PRO A 54 -3.62 -1.63 -3.59
CA PRO A 54 -4.37 -0.81 -2.65
C PRO A 54 -4.60 -1.47 -1.28
N VAL A 55 -4.66 -2.80 -1.22
CA VAL A 55 -4.85 -3.55 0.03
C VAL A 55 -3.68 -3.34 0.99
N ASP A 56 -2.46 -3.16 0.47
CA ASP A 56 -1.26 -2.97 1.30
C ASP A 56 -1.33 -1.71 2.16
N TYR A 57 -2.05 -0.70 1.70
CA TYR A 57 -2.18 0.61 2.35
C TYR A 57 -3.46 0.74 3.17
N LYS A 58 -4.32 -0.29 3.19
CA LYS A 58 -5.68 -0.22 3.77
C LYS A 58 -5.70 0.23 5.23
N ALA A 59 -4.71 -0.16 6.04
CA ALA A 59 -4.67 0.21 7.46
C ALA A 59 -4.29 1.67 7.72
N ILE A 60 -3.70 2.37 6.74
CA ILE A 60 -3.37 3.80 6.81
C ILE A 60 -4.20 4.64 5.84
N ALA A 61 -5.13 4.02 5.11
CA ALA A 61 -6.00 4.72 4.19
C ALA A 61 -6.90 5.68 4.99
N SER A 62 -6.73 6.98 4.77
CA SER A 62 -7.58 7.99 5.38
C SER A 62 -9.03 7.78 4.92
N LYS A 63 -9.95 7.72 5.88
CA LYS A 63 -11.39 7.71 5.59
C LYS A 63 -11.81 9.12 5.23
N VAL A 64 -11.58 9.48 3.97
CA VAL A 64 -12.01 10.77 3.44
C VAL A 64 -13.51 10.68 3.15
N PRO A 65 -14.34 11.63 3.64
CA PRO A 65 -15.76 11.66 3.32
C PRO A 65 -15.95 11.80 1.81
N ARG A 66 -16.83 10.97 1.23
CA ARG A 66 -16.96 10.86 -0.24
C ARG A 66 -18.18 11.60 -0.78
N SER A 67 -19.16 11.89 0.06
CA SER A 67 -20.40 12.55 -0.36
C SER A 67 -20.54 13.93 0.27
N ILE A 68 -21.16 14.87 -0.43
CA ILE A 68 -21.39 16.25 0.06
C ILE A 68 -22.03 16.27 1.46
N PRO A 69 -23.07 15.44 1.76
CA PRO A 69 -23.63 15.40 3.12
C PRO A 69 -22.63 14.89 4.17
N GLU A 70 -21.79 13.93 3.80
CA GLU A 70 -20.77 13.34 4.68
C GLU A 70 -19.64 14.35 4.97
N ILE A 71 -19.21 15.09 3.94
CA ILE A 71 -18.23 16.17 4.05
C ILE A 71 -18.76 17.25 5.00
N ARG A 72 -20.00 17.70 4.82
CA ARG A 72 -20.62 18.72 5.68
C ARG A 72 -20.69 18.26 7.13
N ARG A 73 -21.11 17.01 7.37
CA ARG A 73 -21.16 16.44 8.73
C ARG A 73 -19.79 16.38 9.40
N VAL A 74 -18.76 15.96 8.67
CA VAL A 74 -17.38 15.94 9.17
C VAL A 74 -16.88 17.35 9.45
N PHE A 75 -17.17 18.30 8.56
CA PHE A 75 -16.80 19.72 8.70
C PHE A 75 -17.43 20.35 9.95
N GLU A 76 -18.75 20.24 10.11
CA GLU A 76 -19.49 20.72 11.29
C GLU A 76 -18.95 20.10 12.59
N SER A 77 -18.59 18.82 12.59
CA SER A 77 -18.05 18.15 13.78
C SER A 77 -16.60 18.53 14.11
N THR A 78 -15.83 18.95 13.11
CA THR A 78 -14.39 19.25 13.27
C THR A 78 -14.18 20.69 13.71
N PHE A 79 -15.01 21.63 13.24
CA PHE A 79 -14.87 23.05 13.53
C PHE A 79 -15.95 23.52 14.51
N LYS A 80 -15.55 24.23 15.57
CA LYS A 80 -16.45 24.72 16.63
C LYS A 80 -17.58 25.63 16.12
N HIS A 81 -17.37 26.29 14.98
CA HIS A 81 -18.33 27.15 14.28
C HIS A 81 -18.70 26.60 12.88
N GLY A 82 -18.46 25.31 12.63
CA GLY A 82 -18.61 24.72 11.29
C GLY A 82 -20.06 24.67 10.79
N SER A 83 -21.05 24.86 11.66
CA SER A 83 -22.48 24.95 11.31
C SER A 83 -22.94 26.36 10.94
N GLU A 84 -22.08 27.37 11.09
CA GLU A 84 -22.40 28.78 10.79
C GLU A 84 -22.01 29.18 9.36
N PHE A 85 -21.37 28.27 8.60
CA PHE A 85 -20.91 28.43 7.22
C PHE A 85 -21.37 27.26 6.34
#